data_AF-A0A2W2DPG5-F1
#
_entry.id   AF-A0A2W2DPG5-F1
#
_cell.length_a   1.000
_cell.length_b   1.000
_cell.length_c   1.000
_cell.angle_alpha   90.00
_cell.angle_beta   90.00
_cell.angle_gamma   90.00
#
_symmetry.space_group_name_H-M   'P 1'
#
loop_
_entity.id
_entity.type
_entity.pdbx_description
1 polymer ?
#
loop_
_entity_poly.entity_id
_entity_poly.type
_entity_poly.pdbx_seq_one_letter_code
_entity_poly.pdbx_strand_id
1 'polypeptide(L)'
;SKNDPELGKYWASLGDMFVNDAFGTAHRAHASNVGVAEAMKADGKQVAAGFLMEKEIKFLGEAVDEPKHPFVAILGGAKVSDKIGVIDHLLNKADKVIIGGGMTYTFYAAKGMSIGNSLVEADKIDVAKE
;
A
#
# COMPACT_ATOMS: atom_id res chain seq x y z
N SER A 1 18.77 -6.26 -4.71
CA SER A 1 19.47 -6.71 -3.51
C SER A 1 18.96 -8.04 -2.96
N LYS A 2 17.73 -8.51 -3.23
CA LYS A 2 17.20 -9.84 -2.80
C LYS A 2 17.41 -10.15 -1.29
N ASN A 3 17.47 -9.11 -0.47
CA ASN A 3 17.88 -9.19 0.94
C ASN A 3 19.21 -9.94 1.20
N ASP A 4 20.22 -9.71 0.37
CA ASP A 4 21.55 -10.32 0.54
C ASP A 4 22.10 -10.08 1.96
N PRO A 5 22.33 -11.14 2.76
CA PRO A 5 22.82 -11.02 4.13
C PRO A 5 24.20 -10.37 4.23
N GLU A 6 25.10 -10.63 3.27
CA GLU A 6 26.47 -10.10 3.31
C GLU A 6 26.46 -8.59 3.02
N LEU A 7 25.58 -8.15 2.13
CA LEU A 7 25.36 -6.72 1.89
C LEU A 7 24.75 -6.01 3.11
N GLY A 8 23.82 -6.67 3.80
CA GLY A 8 23.23 -6.16 5.05
C GLY A 8 24.27 -5.97 6.16
N LYS A 9 25.12 -6.97 6.38
CA LYS A 9 26.25 -6.91 7.33
C LYS A 9 27.26 -5.83 6.95
N TYR A 10 27.61 -5.75 5.67
CA TYR A 10 28.50 -4.72 5.17
C TYR A 10 27.97 -3.32 5.52
N TRP A 11 26.71 -3.02 5.22
CA TRP A 11 26.12 -1.72 5.57
C TRP A 11 25.97 -1.50 7.07
N ALA A 12 25.66 -2.54 7.84
CA ALA A 12 25.62 -2.46 9.30
C ALA A 12 27.00 -2.15 9.90
N SER A 13 28.09 -2.56 9.24
CA SER A 13 29.45 -2.25 9.69
C SER A 13 29.83 -0.78 9.49
N LEU A 14 29.16 -0.04 8.59
CA LEU A 14 29.51 1.34 8.23
C LEU A 14 29.01 2.40 9.21
N GLY A 15 28.17 2.04 10.19
CA GLY A 15 27.60 3.00 11.14
C GLY A 15 27.22 2.37 12.47
N ASP A 16 26.90 3.23 13.44
CA ASP A 16 26.56 2.82 14.81
C ASP A 16 25.05 2.70 15.04
N MET A 17 24.25 3.28 14.13
CA MET A 17 22.79 3.28 14.19
C MET A 17 22.20 3.25 12.79
N PHE A 18 21.06 2.58 12.63
CA PHE A 18 20.27 2.61 11.41
C PHE A 18 18.92 3.28 11.65
N VAL A 19 18.57 4.27 10.81
CA VAL A 19 17.26 4.91 10.79
C VAL A 19 16.60 4.61 9.45
N ASN A 20 15.48 3.91 9.49
CA ASN A 20 14.67 3.69 8.30
C ASN A 20 13.68 4.84 8.15
N ASP A 21 13.83 5.65 7.11
CA ASP A 21 12.91 6.76 6.81
C ASP A 21 12.31 6.63 5.40
N ALA A 22 12.24 5.41 4.85
CA ALA A 22 11.88 5.15 3.45
C ALA A 22 10.59 4.31 3.30
N PHE A 23 9.44 4.88 3.69
CA PHE A 23 8.13 4.20 3.70
C PHE A 23 7.76 3.52 2.38
N GLY A 24 7.99 4.18 1.24
CA GLY A 24 7.71 3.61 -0.08
C GLY A 24 8.42 2.29 -0.38
N THR A 25 9.48 1.96 0.36
CA THR A 25 10.22 0.69 0.23
C THR A 25 9.98 -0.29 1.37
N ALA A 26 9.26 0.12 2.42
CA ALA A 26 9.05 -0.64 3.64
C ALA A 26 8.40 -2.01 3.40
N HIS A 27 7.56 -2.13 2.38
CA HIS A 27 6.88 -3.37 1.98
C HIS A 27 7.80 -4.41 1.29
N ARG A 28 9.09 -4.10 1.08
CA ARG A 28 10.05 -4.99 0.42
C ARG A 28 11.16 -5.42 1.35
N ALA A 29 11.40 -6.73 1.39
CA ALA A 29 12.57 -7.31 2.04
C ALA A 29 13.83 -7.06 1.20
N HIS A 30 14.40 -5.86 1.33
CA HIS A 30 15.66 -5.47 0.70
C HIS A 30 16.76 -5.35 1.75
N ALA A 31 18.01 -5.58 1.34
CA ALA A 31 19.16 -5.47 2.24
C ALA A 31 19.28 -4.07 2.88
N SER A 32 18.82 -3.01 2.22
CA SER A 32 18.92 -1.62 2.70
C SER A 32 17.77 -1.24 3.63
N ASN A 33 16.86 -2.17 3.87
CA ASN A 33 15.64 -1.97 4.66
C ASN A 33 15.60 -2.99 5.80
N VAL A 34 15.50 -4.27 5.45
CA VAL A 34 15.41 -5.39 6.39
C VAL A 34 16.80 -5.89 6.77
N GLY A 35 17.64 -6.24 5.79
CA GLY A 35 18.95 -6.86 6.06
C GLY A 35 19.89 -6.03 6.93
N VAL A 36 20.01 -4.72 6.67
CA VAL A 36 20.83 -3.80 7.48
C VAL A 36 20.26 -3.63 8.89
N ALA A 37 18.94 -3.59 9.05
CA ALA A 37 18.28 -3.47 10.34
C ALA A 37 18.49 -4.73 11.19
N GLU A 38 18.36 -5.91 10.59
CA GLU A 38 18.59 -7.19 11.26
C GLU A 38 20.06 -7.35 11.65
N ALA A 39 20.99 -7.02 10.75
CA ALA A 39 22.42 -7.07 11.04
C ALA A 39 22.83 -6.09 12.14
N MET A 40 22.35 -4.84 12.11
CA MET A 40 22.56 -3.87 13.19
C MET A 40 22.06 -4.40 14.54
N LYS A 41 20.86 -5.00 14.59
CA LYS A 41 20.31 -5.59 15.82
C LYS A 41 21.14 -6.78 16.31
N ALA A 42 21.62 -7.63 15.40
CA ALA A 42 22.49 -8.76 15.74
C ALA A 42 23.82 -8.30 16.36
N ASP A 43 24.34 -7.15 15.91
CA ASP A 43 25.55 -6.52 16.46
C ASP A 43 25.28 -5.68 17.73
N GLY A 44 24.05 -5.69 18.27
CA GLY A 44 23.67 -4.92 19.44
C GLY A 44 23.52 -3.40 19.21
N LYS A 45 23.48 -2.97 17.94
CA LYS A 45 23.34 -1.56 17.54
C LYS A 45 21.88 -1.12 17.50
N GLN A 46 21.66 0.19 17.59
CA GLN A 46 20.32 0.77 17.61
C GLN A 46 19.70 0.83 16.20
N VAL A 47 18.41 0.55 16.15
CA VAL A 47 17.60 0.68 14.94
C VAL A 47 16.33 1.44 15.27
N ALA A 48 16.01 2.47 14.48
CA ALA A 48 14.81 3.27 14.64
C ALA A 48 14.05 3.46 13.31
N ALA A 49 12.76 3.75 13.43
CA ALA A 49 12.02 4.39 12.35
C ALA A 49 12.28 5.90 12.40
N GLY A 50 12.49 6.52 11.25
CA GLY A 50 12.55 7.96 11.13
C GLY A 50 11.17 8.61 11.22
N PHE A 51 11.16 9.94 11.26
CA PHE A 51 9.92 10.70 11.44
C PHE A 51 8.97 10.64 10.23
N LEU A 52 9.48 10.46 9.01
CA LEU A 52 8.63 10.27 7.85
C LEU A 52 7.93 8.90 7.95
N MET A 53 8.67 7.86 8.32
CA MET A 53 8.10 6.54 8.58
C MET A 53 7.03 6.57 9.66
N GLU A 54 7.31 7.21 10.80
CA GLU A 54 6.35 7.37 11.89
C GLU A 54 5.08 8.10 11.41
N LYS A 55 5.24 9.21 10.69
CA LYS A 55 4.13 10.01 10.17
C LYS A 55 3.26 9.22 9.20
N GLU A 56 3.86 8.46 8.27
CA GLU A 56 3.14 7.64 7.29
C GLU A 56 2.36 6.51 7.98
N ILE A 57 2.98 5.81 8.94
CA ILE A 57 2.32 4.76 9.72
C ILE A 57 1.13 5.33 10.50
N LYS A 58 1.32 6.48 11.16
CA LYS A 58 0.26 7.13 11.93
C LYS A 58 -0.89 7.59 11.02
N PHE A 59 -0.57 8.24 9.91
CA PHE A 59 -1.58 8.74 8.98
C PHE A 59 -2.41 7.60 8.36
N LEU A 60 -1.75 6.54 7.92
CA LEU A 60 -2.43 5.37 7.36
C LEU A 60 -3.23 4.61 8.41
N GLY A 61 -2.68 4.41 9.61
CA GLY A 61 -3.37 3.78 10.72
C GLY A 61 -4.62 4.55 11.13
N GLU A 62 -4.52 5.87 11.33
CA GLU A 62 -5.68 6.71 11.67
C GLU A 62 -6.73 6.75 10.56
N ALA A 63 -6.32 6.80 9.29
CA ALA A 63 -7.24 6.85 8.16
C ALA A 63 -7.94 5.51 7.91
N VAL A 64 -7.32 4.40 8.27
CA VAL A 64 -7.79 3.06 7.95
C VAL A 64 -8.40 2.36 9.15
N ASP A 65 -7.79 2.38 10.33
CA ASP A 65 -8.26 1.57 11.48
C ASP A 65 -9.37 2.25 12.29
N GLU A 66 -9.26 3.57 12.50
CA GLU A 66 -10.25 4.37 13.22
C GLU A 66 -10.60 5.65 12.44
N PRO A 67 -11.20 5.54 11.24
CA PRO A 67 -11.48 6.69 10.41
C PRO A 67 -12.45 7.64 11.10
N LYS A 68 -12.19 8.94 11.00
CA LYS A 68 -13.14 9.95 11.43
C LYS A 68 -14.29 10.05 10.43
N HIS A 69 -15.51 9.92 10.94
CA HIS A 69 -16.72 10.00 10.13
C HIS A 69 -17.20 11.45 9.94
N PRO A 70 -17.74 11.82 8.75
CA PRO A 70 -17.95 10.95 7.60
C PRO A 70 -16.64 10.63 6.85
N PHE A 71 -16.37 9.35 6.62
CA PHE A 71 -15.22 8.83 5.90
C PHE A 71 -15.61 8.52 4.45
N VAL A 72 -14.97 9.21 3.51
CA VAL A 72 -15.20 9.05 2.08
C VAL A 72 -13.95 8.50 1.41
N ALA A 73 -14.06 7.30 0.84
CA ALA A 73 -12.99 6.71 0.04
C ALA A 73 -13.15 7.09 -1.43
N ILE A 74 -12.12 7.70 -2.02
CA ILE A 74 -12.07 8.01 -3.45
C ILE A 74 -11.07 7.06 -4.10
N LEU A 75 -11.56 6.17 -4.95
CA LEU A 75 -10.77 5.12 -5.59
C LEU A 75 -10.73 5.35 -7.09
N GLY A 76 -9.53 5.38 -7.64
CA GLY A 76 -9.30 5.53 -9.07
C GLY A 76 -8.25 4.56 -9.58
N GLY A 77 -8.12 4.51 -10.90
CA GLY A 77 -7.21 3.61 -11.58
C GLY A 77 -7.77 3.18 -12.93
N ALA A 78 -6.95 2.45 -13.69
CA ALA A 78 -7.38 1.92 -14.98
C ALA A 78 -8.14 0.59 -14.82
N LYS A 79 -7.76 -0.22 -13.83
CA LYS A 79 -8.24 -1.58 -13.63
C LYS A 79 -8.82 -1.77 -12.23
N VAL A 80 -9.95 -2.47 -12.14
CA VAL A 80 -10.54 -2.97 -10.90
C VAL A 80 -9.62 -4.00 -10.26
N SER A 81 -9.04 -4.92 -11.05
CA SER A 81 -8.19 -6.01 -10.55
C SER A 81 -7.02 -5.54 -9.67
N ASP A 82 -6.39 -4.42 -10.02
CA ASP A 82 -5.29 -3.81 -9.26
C ASP A 82 -5.73 -3.23 -7.90
N LYS A 83 -7.04 -3.05 -7.70
CA LYS A 83 -7.64 -2.31 -6.57
C LYS A 83 -8.65 -3.11 -5.75
N ILE A 84 -9.04 -4.33 -6.14
CA ILE A 84 -10.03 -5.16 -5.41
C ILE A 84 -9.73 -5.23 -3.92
N GLY A 85 -8.51 -5.62 -3.53
CA GLY A 85 -8.17 -5.74 -2.10
C GLY A 85 -8.25 -4.41 -1.32
N VAL A 86 -8.02 -3.27 -1.99
CA VAL A 86 -8.18 -1.94 -1.38
C VAL A 86 -9.66 -1.58 -1.28
N ILE A 87 -10.46 -1.89 -2.31
CA ILE A 87 -11.92 -1.68 -2.33
C ILE A 87 -12.56 -2.48 -1.19
N ASP A 88 -12.29 -3.78 -1.10
CA ASP A 88 -12.87 -4.67 -0.08
C ASP A 88 -12.56 -4.19 1.34
N HIS A 89 -11.32 -3.75 1.57
CA HIS A 89 -10.91 -3.25 2.88
C HIS A 89 -11.61 -1.94 3.26
N LEU A 90 -11.75 -1.02 2.30
CA LEU A 90 -12.33 0.30 2.55
C LEU A 90 -13.86 0.30 2.53
N LEU A 91 -14.51 -0.59 1.79
CA LEU A 91 -15.97 -0.72 1.76
C LEU A 91 -16.55 -1.01 3.14
N ASN A 92 -15.83 -1.78 3.96
CA ASN A 92 -16.24 -2.10 5.33
C ASN A 92 -16.11 -0.93 6.31
N LYS A 93 -15.47 0.17 5.92
CA LYS A 93 -15.10 1.27 6.82
C LYS A 93 -15.62 2.64 6.34
N ALA A 94 -15.75 2.85 5.04
CA ALA A 94 -16.17 4.11 4.45
C ALA A 94 -17.70 4.27 4.47
N ASP A 95 -18.17 5.47 4.82
CA ASP A 95 -19.60 5.81 4.69
C ASP A 95 -19.99 5.99 3.23
N LYS A 96 -19.03 6.41 2.40
CA LYS A 96 -19.23 6.64 0.97
C LYS A 96 -17.99 6.22 0.20
N VAL A 97 -18.21 5.57 -0.94
CA VAL A 97 -17.15 5.24 -1.90
C VAL A 97 -17.44 5.93 -3.22
N ILE A 98 -16.43 6.63 -3.75
CA ILE A 98 -16.46 7.27 -5.06
C ILE A 98 -15.47 6.55 -5.95
N ILE A 99 -15.96 5.95 -7.03
CA ILE A 99 -15.12 5.31 -8.05
C ILE A 99 -14.91 6.28 -9.22
N GLY A 100 -13.65 6.45 -9.62
CA GLY A 100 -13.25 7.27 -10.76
C GLY A 100 -12.22 6.56 -11.67
N GLY A 101 -11.84 7.22 -12.76
CA GLY A 101 -10.89 6.66 -13.74
C GLY A 101 -11.47 5.55 -14.61
N GLY A 102 -10.61 4.79 -15.28
CA GLY A 102 -11.00 3.73 -16.22
C GLY A 102 -11.79 2.59 -15.56
N MET A 103 -11.47 2.26 -14.31
CA MET A 103 -12.17 1.21 -13.57
C MET A 103 -13.68 1.48 -13.38
N THR A 104 -14.10 2.75 -13.43
CA THR A 104 -15.52 3.16 -13.36
C THR A 104 -16.36 2.43 -14.41
N TYR A 105 -15.82 2.21 -15.61
CA TYR A 105 -16.57 1.61 -16.70
C TYR A 105 -16.79 0.11 -16.50
N THR A 106 -15.94 -0.59 -15.75
CA THR A 106 -16.24 -1.96 -15.32
C THR A 106 -17.46 -2.00 -14.41
N PHE A 107 -17.59 -1.05 -13.46
CA PHE A 107 -18.79 -0.93 -12.62
C PHE A 107 -20.03 -0.50 -13.40
N TYR A 108 -19.88 0.38 -14.40
CA TYR A 108 -21.00 0.77 -15.27
C TYR A 108 -21.47 -0.38 -16.16
N ALA A 109 -20.54 -1.15 -16.74
CA ALA A 109 -20.85 -2.37 -17.47
C ALA A 109 -21.54 -3.41 -16.59
N ALA A 110 -21.07 -3.58 -15.34
CA ALA A 110 -21.72 -4.44 -14.33
C ALA A 110 -23.16 -4.02 -14.01
N LYS A 111 -23.47 -2.71 -14.06
CA LYS A 111 -24.81 -2.14 -13.95
C LYS A 111 -25.63 -2.20 -15.25
N GLY A 112 -25.11 -2.81 -16.31
CA GLY A 112 -25.79 -2.90 -17.62
C GLY A 112 -25.81 -1.59 -18.41
N MET A 113 -24.97 -0.61 -18.05
CA MET A 113 -24.88 0.66 -18.76
C MET A 113 -23.97 0.54 -19.99
N SER A 114 -24.27 1.28 -21.05
CA SER A 114 -23.39 1.38 -22.22
C SER A 114 -22.14 2.19 -21.89
N ILE A 115 -20.98 1.62 -22.20
CA ILE A 115 -19.66 2.23 -21.93
C ILE A 115 -18.89 2.60 -23.21
N GLY A 116 -19.45 2.34 -24.39
CA GLY A 116 -18.77 2.55 -25.68
C GLY A 116 -17.44 1.81 -25.76
N ASN A 117 -16.38 2.50 -26.17
CA ASN A 117 -15.03 1.96 -26.29
C ASN A 117 -14.17 2.20 -25.04
N SER A 118 -14.79 2.48 -23.89
CA SER A 118 -14.07 2.74 -22.65
C SER A 118 -13.41 1.48 -22.10
N LEU A 119 -12.35 1.65 -21.31
CA LEU A 119 -11.58 0.56 -20.73
C LEU A 119 -12.45 -0.28 -19.78
N VAL A 120 -12.54 -1.59 -20.02
CA VAL A 120 -13.35 -2.51 -19.21
C VAL A 120 -12.60 -3.82 -18.96
N GLU A 121 -12.72 -4.33 -17.73
CA GLU A 121 -12.27 -5.68 -17.37
C GLU A 121 -13.48 -6.61 -17.36
N ALA A 122 -13.77 -7.23 -18.50
CA ALA A 122 -14.95 -8.08 -18.66
C ALA A 122 -14.97 -9.27 -17.69
N ASP A 123 -13.79 -9.81 -17.34
CA ASP A 123 -13.61 -10.90 -16.37
C ASP A 123 -13.80 -10.45 -14.90
N LYS A 124 -13.94 -9.14 -14.65
CA LYS A 124 -14.20 -8.56 -13.32
C LYS A 124 -15.58 -7.94 -13.20
N ILE A 125 -16.45 -8.13 -14.20
CA ILE A 125 -17.83 -7.64 -14.15
C ILE A 125 -18.60 -8.25 -12.98
N ASP A 126 -18.47 -9.55 -12.74
CA ASP A 126 -19.22 -10.20 -11.65
C ASP A 126 -18.72 -9.75 -10.28
N VAL A 127 -17.40 -9.61 -10.11
CA VAL A 127 -16.81 -9.02 -8.90
C VAL A 127 -17.29 -7.58 -8.68
N ALA A 128 -17.44 -6.79 -9.74
CA ALA A 128 -17.94 -5.42 -9.64
C ALA A 128 -19.44 -5.29 -9.33
N LYS A 129 -20.20 -6.41 -9.39
CA LYS A 129 -21.62 -6.44 -8.97
C LYS A 129 -21.78 -6.74 -7.48
N GLU A 130 -20.82 -7.44 -6.88
CA GLU A 130 -20.76 -7.74 -5.45
C GLU A 130 -20.51 -6.46 -4.64
#